data_AF-A0A3A6TCM0-F1
#
_entry.id   AF-A0A3A6TCM0-F1
#
_cell.length_a   1.000
_cell.length_b   1.000
_cell.length_c   1.000
_cell.angle_alpha   90.00
_cell.angle_beta   90.00
_cell.angle_gamma   90.00
#
_symmetry.space_group_name_H-M   'P 1'
#
loop_
_entity.id
_entity.type
_entity.pdbx_description
1 polymer ?
#
loop_
_entity_poly.entity_id
_entity_poly.type
_entity_poly.pdbx_seq_one_letter_code
_entity_poly.pdbx_strand_id
1 'polypeptide(L)'
;MTPLVNPNLRYFHIPEEKFEQTQLDCWEVSKKLTDEKKAVEFRKLASEMGSLSKRKIPEKLADWSVVNPVLSLSEKDKITAVGGDEHCAKRLSILGDYLLEFGYRFVYYSGIDRQIKDKLQFFFRKTECLKVLELGAGLGWWAKAIHNDTDLFFRRIHVTAIDNGASIAWINKGDVIERNQAYCKAVIEQFEAVTDTDKSKASKKLESLSPKAAASDFNQCVFPVKQMNASTAIAKYKDTHDLLLVVNPVSGITDSLVHWPKDKPVLMIAVKSIVDMVRAGSSDKASIEALDKGSLKSLRVTSYIADHPLKVELFKGFRA
;
A
#
# COMPACT_ATOMS: atom_id res chain seq x y z
N MET A 1 5.10 32.62 8.05
CA MET A 1 5.32 31.22 8.45
C MET A 1 5.57 30.41 7.19
N THR A 2 6.83 30.09 6.93
CA THR A 2 7.26 29.32 5.76
C THR A 2 6.93 27.85 6.02
N PRO A 3 6.24 27.14 5.11
CA PRO A 3 6.12 25.70 5.27
C PRO A 3 7.52 25.10 5.17
N LEU A 4 7.89 24.30 6.16
CA LEU A 4 9.08 23.45 6.16
C LEU A 4 8.94 22.38 5.07
N VAL A 5 9.02 22.78 3.81
CA VAL A 5 9.34 21.85 2.73
C VAL A 5 10.86 21.74 2.76
N ASN A 6 11.35 20.65 3.35
CA ASN A 6 12.77 20.37 3.42
C ASN A 6 13.35 20.33 1.99
N PRO A 7 14.26 21.26 1.61
CA PRO A 7 14.85 21.30 0.27
C PRO A 7 15.77 20.10 0.00
N ASN A 8 16.11 19.31 1.03
CA ASN A 8 16.82 18.04 0.91
C ASN A 8 15.89 16.82 0.81
N LEU A 9 14.60 17.00 0.55
CA LEU A 9 13.72 15.91 0.08
C LEU A 9 14.24 15.43 -1.28
N ARG A 10 15.26 14.57 -1.26
CA ARG A 10 15.67 13.76 -2.41
C ARG A 10 14.59 12.70 -2.58
N TYR A 11 13.54 13.07 -3.30
CA TYR A 11 12.42 12.20 -3.64
C TYR A 11 12.97 10.98 -4.35
N PHE A 12 12.87 9.82 -3.70
CA PHE A 12 13.33 8.53 -4.19
C PHE A 12 14.84 8.48 -4.48
N HIS A 13 15.46 7.33 -4.22
CA HIS A 13 16.68 6.98 -4.96
C HIS A 13 16.36 6.57 -6.42
N ILE A 14 15.13 6.80 -6.90
CA ILE A 14 14.74 6.64 -8.30
C ILE A 14 14.85 8.02 -8.98
N PRO A 15 15.80 8.20 -9.92
CA PRO A 15 15.87 9.41 -10.73
C PRO A 15 14.56 9.68 -11.47
N GLU A 16 14.18 10.95 -11.63
CA GLU A 16 13.00 11.37 -12.40
C GLU A 16 12.99 10.77 -13.81
N GLU A 17 14.17 10.67 -14.42
CA GLU A 17 14.44 10.03 -15.71
C GLU A 17 13.91 8.58 -15.77
N LYS A 18 13.99 7.81 -14.66
CA LYS A 18 13.45 6.44 -14.62
C LYS A 18 11.92 6.45 -14.66
N PHE A 19 11.24 7.43 -14.07
CA PHE A 19 9.77 7.55 -14.17
C PHE A 19 9.36 7.90 -15.60
N GLU A 20 10.05 8.85 -16.21
CA GLU A 20 9.77 9.29 -17.58
C GLU A 20 10.01 8.16 -18.58
N GLN A 21 11.12 7.43 -18.43
CA GLN A 21 11.42 6.25 -19.25
C GLN A 21 10.37 5.17 -19.08
N THR A 22 9.94 4.88 -17.85
CA THR A 22 8.90 3.88 -17.55
C THR A 22 7.55 4.29 -18.13
N GLN A 23 7.20 5.57 -18.03
CA GLN A 23 6.02 6.13 -18.67
C GLN A 23 6.07 5.93 -20.20
N LEU A 24 7.21 6.23 -20.83
CA LEU A 24 7.40 6.05 -22.26
C LEU A 24 7.29 4.57 -22.66
N ASP A 25 7.91 3.67 -21.91
CA ASP A 25 7.86 2.24 -22.19
C ASP A 25 6.45 1.66 -22.04
N CYS A 26 5.69 2.10 -21.04
CA CYS A 26 4.27 1.74 -20.92
C CYS A 26 3.48 2.18 -22.16
N TRP A 27 3.72 3.40 -22.65
CA TRP A 27 3.07 3.91 -23.86
C TRP A 27 3.44 3.11 -25.10
N GLU A 28 4.72 2.85 -25.33
CA GLU A 28 5.18 2.09 -26.50
C GLU A 28 4.68 0.65 -26.49
N VAL A 29 4.71 -0.03 -25.34
CA VAL A 29 4.14 -1.37 -25.16
C VAL A 29 2.65 -1.35 -25.48
N SER A 30 1.90 -0.37 -24.96
CA SER A 30 0.45 -0.31 -25.16
C SER A 30 0.02 -0.20 -26.62
N LYS A 31 0.87 0.34 -27.51
CA LYS A 31 0.60 0.46 -28.95
C LYS A 31 0.74 -0.87 -29.69
N LYS A 32 1.45 -1.83 -29.10
CA LYS A 32 1.85 -3.10 -29.72
C LYS A 32 1.14 -4.31 -29.12
N LEU A 33 0.59 -4.18 -27.91
CA LEU A 33 -0.20 -5.23 -27.29
C LEU A 33 -1.35 -5.68 -28.20
N THR A 34 -1.46 -6.98 -28.44
CA THR A 34 -2.51 -7.57 -29.29
C THR A 34 -3.88 -7.59 -28.62
N ASP A 35 -3.92 -7.45 -27.29
CA ASP A 35 -5.12 -7.45 -26.47
C ASP A 35 -5.43 -6.01 -26.03
N GLU A 36 -6.52 -5.47 -26.54
CA GLU A 36 -6.91 -4.07 -26.31
C GLU A 36 -7.23 -3.78 -24.83
N LYS A 37 -7.74 -4.77 -24.08
CA LYS A 37 -7.98 -4.58 -22.64
C LYS A 37 -6.67 -4.37 -21.90
N LYS A 38 -5.65 -5.18 -22.22
CA LYS A 38 -4.29 -5.02 -21.66
C LYS A 38 -3.68 -3.69 -22.10
N ALA A 39 -3.82 -3.31 -23.37
CA ALA A 39 -3.35 -2.03 -23.88
C ALA A 39 -3.92 -0.83 -23.11
N VAL A 40 -5.23 -0.83 -22.82
CA VAL A 40 -5.88 0.21 -22.01
C VAL A 40 -5.25 0.34 -20.62
N GLU A 41 -4.99 -0.78 -19.94
CA GLU A 41 -4.40 -0.75 -18.59
C GLU A 41 -2.94 -0.27 -18.60
N PHE A 42 -2.14 -0.63 -19.62
CA PHE A 42 -0.79 -0.07 -19.78
C PHE A 42 -0.80 1.44 -20.05
N ARG A 43 -1.80 1.98 -20.78
CA ARG A 43 -1.97 3.44 -20.95
C ARG A 43 -2.33 4.14 -19.65
N LYS A 44 -3.18 3.51 -18.82
CA LYS A 44 -3.47 4.03 -17.47
C LYS A 44 -2.21 4.05 -16.61
N LEU A 45 -1.41 2.98 -16.65
CA LEU A 45 -0.14 2.90 -15.92
C LEU A 45 0.85 4.00 -16.37
N ALA A 46 0.94 4.26 -17.67
CA ALA A 46 1.74 5.37 -18.19
C ALA A 46 1.27 6.73 -17.63
N SER A 47 -0.05 6.93 -17.52
CA SER A 47 -0.61 8.14 -16.91
C SER A 47 -0.29 8.23 -15.42
N GLU A 48 -0.34 7.12 -14.68
CA GLU A 48 0.04 7.07 -13.27
C GLU A 48 1.50 7.49 -13.09
N MET A 49 2.43 6.88 -13.82
CA MET A 49 3.86 7.17 -13.71
C MET A 49 4.14 8.66 -13.98
N GLY A 50 3.46 9.27 -14.95
CA GLY A 50 3.56 10.71 -15.22
C GLY A 50 2.96 11.62 -14.13
N SER A 51 1.94 11.16 -13.40
CA SER A 51 1.45 11.88 -12.21
C SER A 51 2.45 11.76 -11.06
N LEU A 52 3.03 10.58 -10.87
CA LEU A 52 3.98 10.30 -9.81
C LEU A 52 5.31 11.05 -9.99
N SER A 53 5.84 11.15 -11.21
CA SER A 53 7.01 11.99 -11.50
C SER A 53 6.77 13.45 -11.10
N LYS A 54 5.56 13.94 -11.34
CA LYS A 54 5.09 15.28 -10.95
C LYS A 54 4.65 15.39 -9.49
N ARG A 55 4.85 14.34 -8.68
CA ARG A 55 4.50 14.28 -7.25
C ARG A 55 3.01 14.47 -6.96
N LYS A 56 2.14 14.10 -7.91
CA LYS A 56 0.68 14.18 -7.82
C LYS A 56 0.08 12.79 -7.61
N ILE A 57 -1.10 12.75 -6.99
CA ILE A 57 -1.91 11.54 -6.92
C ILE A 57 -2.47 11.26 -8.34
N PRO A 58 -2.31 10.04 -8.89
CA PRO A 58 -2.91 9.68 -10.16
C PRO A 58 -4.45 9.80 -10.14
N GLU A 59 -5.04 10.25 -11.24
CA GLU A 59 -6.51 10.38 -11.35
C GLU A 59 -7.19 9.07 -11.74
N LYS A 60 -6.47 8.19 -12.43
CA LYS A 60 -6.93 6.87 -12.87
C LYS A 60 -5.87 5.87 -12.48
N LEU A 61 -6.33 4.71 -12.00
CA LEU A 61 -5.43 3.62 -11.66
C LEU A 61 -5.50 2.47 -12.67
N ALA A 62 -4.35 1.90 -12.99
CA ALA A 62 -4.21 0.69 -13.76
C ALA A 62 -4.61 -0.52 -12.91
N ASP A 63 -5.31 -1.45 -13.54
CA ASP A 63 -5.62 -2.74 -12.94
C ASP A 63 -4.39 -3.64 -12.97
N TRP A 64 -3.67 -3.69 -11.86
CA TRP A 64 -2.50 -4.57 -11.70
C TRP A 64 -2.79 -6.05 -11.96
N SER A 65 -4.03 -6.53 -11.73
CA SER A 65 -4.39 -7.92 -12.05
C SER A 65 -4.43 -8.19 -13.56
N VAL A 66 -4.47 -7.13 -14.38
CA VAL A 66 -4.37 -7.21 -15.84
C VAL A 66 -2.92 -6.97 -16.30
N VAL A 67 -2.20 -6.04 -15.67
CA VAL A 67 -0.81 -5.70 -16.03
C VAL A 67 0.17 -6.80 -15.62
N ASN A 68 0.10 -7.30 -14.38
CA ASN A 68 1.08 -8.22 -13.82
C ASN A 68 1.23 -9.54 -14.61
N PRO A 69 0.13 -10.18 -15.07
CA PRO A 69 0.23 -11.39 -15.88
C PRO A 69 0.99 -11.17 -17.20
N VAL A 70 0.97 -9.95 -17.76
CA VAL A 70 1.68 -9.61 -19.00
C VAL A 70 3.17 -9.44 -18.74
N LEU A 71 3.55 -8.77 -17.64
CA LEU A 71 4.94 -8.60 -17.25
C LEU A 71 5.61 -9.94 -16.88
N SER A 72 4.82 -10.88 -16.36
CA SER A 72 5.26 -12.20 -15.91
C SER A 72 5.32 -13.27 -17.01
N LEU A 73 5.00 -12.90 -18.27
CA LEU A 73 5.08 -13.83 -19.40
C LEU A 73 6.51 -14.33 -19.63
N SER A 74 6.63 -15.53 -20.19
CA SER A 74 7.91 -16.00 -20.73
C SER A 74 8.35 -15.10 -21.89
N GLU A 75 9.65 -15.02 -22.19
CA GLU A 75 10.16 -14.19 -23.31
C GLU A 75 9.44 -14.51 -24.64
N LYS A 76 9.19 -15.79 -24.92
CA LYS A 76 8.44 -16.22 -26.11
C LYS A 76 7.01 -15.69 -26.12
N ASP A 77 6.34 -15.72 -24.97
CA ASP A 77 4.96 -15.27 -24.85
C ASP A 77 4.87 -13.73 -24.86
N LYS A 78 5.91 -13.03 -24.38
CA LYS A 78 6.04 -11.57 -24.48
C LYS A 78 6.09 -11.13 -25.93
N ILE A 79 6.92 -11.77 -26.76
CA ILE A 79 7.00 -11.52 -28.21
C ILE A 79 5.62 -11.69 -28.86
N THR A 80 4.93 -12.78 -28.51
CA THR A 80 3.58 -13.03 -29.03
C THR A 80 2.58 -11.95 -28.59
N ALA A 81 2.63 -11.54 -27.32
CA ALA A 81 1.72 -10.54 -26.75
C ALA A 81 1.86 -9.16 -27.40
N VAL A 82 3.03 -8.83 -27.96
CA VAL A 82 3.30 -7.57 -28.68
C VAL A 82 3.34 -7.74 -30.20
N GLY A 83 2.72 -8.80 -30.73
CA GLY A 83 2.53 -8.99 -32.17
C GLY A 83 3.81 -9.35 -32.93
N GLY A 84 4.78 -10.00 -32.28
CA GLY A 84 6.05 -10.41 -32.88
C GLY A 84 7.17 -9.36 -32.77
N ASP A 85 6.94 -8.23 -32.11
CA ASP A 85 7.93 -7.15 -31.97
C ASP A 85 8.93 -7.44 -30.85
N GLU A 86 10.10 -8.01 -31.20
CA GLU A 86 11.15 -8.38 -30.24
C GLU A 86 11.69 -7.21 -29.43
N HIS A 87 11.76 -6.01 -30.03
CA HIS A 87 12.22 -4.81 -29.34
C HIS A 87 11.20 -4.38 -28.27
N CYS A 88 9.92 -4.44 -28.61
CA CYS A 88 8.84 -4.18 -27.66
C CYS A 88 8.79 -5.24 -26.54
N ALA A 89 9.04 -6.51 -26.87
CA ALA A 89 9.12 -7.59 -25.88
C ALA A 89 10.26 -7.36 -24.87
N LYS A 90 11.44 -6.94 -25.35
CA LYS A 90 12.56 -6.57 -24.48
C LYS A 90 12.22 -5.40 -23.55
N ARG A 91 11.52 -4.38 -24.07
CA ARG A 91 11.01 -3.26 -23.25
C ARG A 91 10.03 -3.74 -22.19
N LEU A 92 9.14 -4.68 -22.52
CA LEU A 92 8.21 -5.27 -21.56
C LEU A 92 8.94 -5.97 -20.40
N SER A 93 10.06 -6.64 -20.66
CA SER A 93 10.91 -7.24 -19.63
C SER A 93 11.58 -6.19 -18.73
N ILE A 94 12.21 -5.17 -19.32
CA ILE A 94 12.80 -4.04 -18.58
C ILE A 94 11.73 -3.32 -17.75
N LEU A 95 10.55 -3.15 -18.32
CA LEU A 95 9.40 -2.52 -17.66
C LEU A 95 8.95 -3.35 -16.45
N GLY A 96 8.99 -4.68 -16.53
CA GLY A 96 8.78 -5.56 -15.39
C GLY A 96 9.73 -5.26 -14.24
N ASP A 97 11.04 -5.16 -14.53
CA ASP A 97 12.07 -4.87 -13.52
C ASP A 97 11.93 -3.47 -12.91
N TYR A 98 11.63 -2.46 -13.75
CA TYR A 98 11.39 -1.11 -13.28
C TYR A 98 10.13 -1.02 -12.45
N LEU A 99 9.03 -1.64 -12.88
CA LEU A 99 7.78 -1.63 -12.12
C LEU A 99 7.87 -2.44 -10.83
N LEU A 100 8.70 -3.49 -10.78
CA LEU A 100 9.12 -4.13 -9.54
C LEU A 100 9.82 -3.09 -8.64
N GLU A 101 10.85 -2.41 -9.14
CA GLU A 101 11.57 -1.37 -8.38
C GLU A 101 10.64 -0.24 -7.91
N PHE A 102 9.73 0.24 -8.78
CA PHE A 102 8.69 1.19 -8.41
C PHE A 102 7.83 0.58 -7.33
N GLY A 103 7.15 -0.54 -7.59
CA GLY A 103 6.29 -1.26 -6.65
C GLY A 103 6.92 -1.42 -5.27
N TYR A 104 8.22 -1.76 -5.19
CA TYR A 104 8.96 -1.88 -3.94
C TYR A 104 9.24 -0.55 -3.26
N ARG A 105 9.67 0.47 -4.00
CA ARG A 105 9.89 1.82 -3.47
C ARG A 105 8.58 2.60 -3.32
N PHE A 106 7.46 2.03 -3.78
CA PHE A 106 6.10 2.57 -3.82
C PHE A 106 5.10 1.68 -3.09
N VAL A 107 5.47 0.72 -2.23
CA VAL A 107 4.53 -0.28 -1.61
C VAL A 107 3.29 0.35 -0.91
N TYR A 108 3.18 1.67 -0.85
CA TYR A 108 2.02 2.42 -0.39
C TYR A 108 1.14 3.06 -1.48
N TYR A 109 1.34 2.71 -2.75
CA TYR A 109 0.58 3.20 -3.90
C TYR A 109 -0.19 2.09 -4.63
N SER A 110 -0.72 1.13 -3.88
CA SER A 110 -2.06 0.64 -4.23
C SER A 110 -2.98 1.85 -4.18
N GLY A 111 -3.11 2.53 -5.32
CA GLY A 111 -3.55 3.90 -5.35
C GLY A 111 -4.88 4.04 -4.62
N ILE A 112 -4.99 5.08 -3.81
CA ILE A 112 -6.30 5.55 -3.45
C ILE A 112 -6.93 6.02 -4.76
N ASP A 113 -7.67 5.14 -5.42
CA ASP A 113 -8.56 5.51 -6.52
C ASP A 113 -9.32 6.74 -6.05
N ARG A 114 -9.52 7.72 -6.92
CA ARG A 114 -10.40 8.85 -6.63
C ARG A 114 -11.71 8.38 -6.01
N GLN A 115 -12.27 7.24 -6.43
CA GLN A 115 -13.46 6.66 -5.79
C GLN A 115 -13.24 6.22 -4.33
N ILE A 116 -12.10 5.60 -4.01
CA ILE A 116 -11.75 5.23 -2.63
C ILE A 116 -11.54 6.52 -1.83
N LYS A 117 -10.81 7.50 -2.40
CA LYS A 117 -10.59 8.82 -1.80
C LYS A 117 -11.94 9.42 -1.46
N ASP A 118 -12.80 9.62 -2.46
CA ASP A 118 -14.12 10.24 -2.34
C ASP A 118 -15.03 9.51 -1.33
N LYS A 119 -14.96 8.17 -1.26
CA LYS A 119 -15.67 7.40 -0.23
C LYS A 119 -15.09 7.60 1.17
N LEU A 120 -13.76 7.65 1.31
CA LEU A 120 -13.11 8.04 2.57
C LEU A 120 -13.46 9.48 2.95
N GLN A 121 -13.52 10.39 1.99
CA GLN A 121 -13.98 11.77 2.16
C GLN A 121 -15.40 11.82 2.70
N PHE A 122 -16.31 11.10 2.08
CA PHE A 122 -17.67 10.99 2.53
C PHE A 122 -17.76 10.39 3.93
N PHE A 123 -16.99 9.34 4.21
CA PHE A 123 -16.93 8.70 5.52
C PHE A 123 -16.45 9.65 6.62
N PHE A 124 -15.29 10.31 6.44
CA PHE A 124 -14.76 11.24 7.43
C PHE A 124 -15.68 12.44 7.64
N ARG A 125 -16.38 12.89 6.59
CA ARG A 125 -17.44 13.91 6.69
C ARG A 125 -18.63 13.47 7.52
N LYS A 126 -19.08 12.23 7.35
CA LYS A 126 -20.25 11.68 8.04
C LYS A 126 -19.98 11.29 9.49
N THR A 127 -18.75 10.89 9.80
CA THR A 127 -18.38 10.39 11.14
C THR A 127 -17.74 11.45 12.03
N GLU A 128 -17.48 12.64 11.50
CA GLU A 128 -16.76 13.72 12.20
C GLU A 128 -15.42 13.25 12.79
N CYS A 129 -14.82 12.20 12.21
CA CYS A 129 -13.50 11.72 12.59
C CYS A 129 -12.46 12.69 12.05
N LEU A 130 -11.85 13.48 12.93
CA LEU A 130 -10.89 14.53 12.57
C LEU A 130 -9.45 14.12 12.88
N LYS A 131 -9.24 13.12 13.73
CA LYS A 131 -7.90 12.65 14.13
C LYS A 131 -7.75 11.17 13.79
N VAL A 132 -6.91 10.89 12.80
CA VAL A 132 -6.69 9.55 12.25
C VAL A 132 -5.32 9.04 12.67
N LEU A 133 -5.28 7.90 13.35
CA LEU A 133 -4.04 7.18 13.60
C LEU A 133 -3.84 6.16 12.48
N GLU A 134 -2.82 6.31 11.66
CA GLU A 134 -2.48 5.35 10.61
C GLU A 134 -1.34 4.43 11.08
N LEU A 135 -1.56 3.13 11.00
CA LEU A 135 -0.57 2.09 11.29
C LEU A 135 -0.17 1.34 10.02
N GLY A 136 1.13 1.12 9.89
CA GLY A 136 1.72 0.57 8.68
C GLY A 136 1.73 1.62 7.59
N ALA A 137 2.21 2.84 7.87
CA ALA A 137 2.17 3.95 6.92
C ALA A 137 3.25 3.88 5.82
N GLY A 138 4.33 3.12 6.06
CA GLY A 138 5.61 3.15 5.36
C GLY A 138 6.01 4.54 4.88
N LEU A 139 5.86 4.84 3.59
CA LEU A 139 6.26 6.14 3.04
C LEU A 139 5.22 7.26 3.22
N GLY A 140 4.05 6.97 3.78
CA GLY A 140 3.04 7.96 4.17
C GLY A 140 2.10 8.42 3.05
N TRP A 141 1.89 7.61 2.01
CA TRP A 141 1.02 7.98 0.88
C TRP A 141 -0.46 8.02 1.24
N TRP A 142 -0.94 7.09 2.06
CA TRP A 142 -2.33 7.11 2.55
C TRP A 142 -2.54 8.33 3.44
N ALA A 143 -1.61 8.59 4.36
CA ALA A 143 -1.61 9.80 5.18
C ALA A 143 -1.68 11.07 4.33
N LYS A 144 -0.83 11.19 3.30
CA LYS A 144 -0.84 12.36 2.40
C LYS A 144 -2.15 12.52 1.66
N ALA A 145 -2.74 11.41 1.18
CA ALA A 145 -3.96 11.45 0.40
C ALA A 145 -5.19 11.77 1.27
N ILE A 146 -5.20 11.33 2.53
CA ILE A 146 -6.22 11.69 3.53
C ILE A 146 -6.00 13.11 4.02
N HIS A 147 -4.77 13.55 4.25
CA HIS A 147 -4.48 14.90 4.74
C HIS A 147 -4.71 16.00 3.68
N ASN A 148 -4.97 15.63 2.42
CA ASN A 148 -4.89 16.49 1.23
C ASN A 148 -5.52 17.89 1.40
N ASP A 149 -4.66 18.90 1.27
CA ASP A 149 -4.82 20.31 1.70
C ASP A 149 -5.72 21.19 0.80
N THR A 150 -6.30 20.59 -0.25
CA THR A 150 -7.04 21.30 -1.30
C THR A 150 -8.56 21.36 -1.07
N ASP A 151 -9.10 20.56 -0.15
CA ASP A 151 -10.54 20.54 0.19
C ASP A 151 -10.75 21.12 1.59
N LEU A 152 -11.63 22.13 1.72
CA LEU A 152 -11.87 22.87 2.96
C LEU A 152 -12.24 21.99 4.17
N PHE A 153 -12.87 20.83 3.93
CA PHE A 153 -13.17 19.88 5.00
C PHE A 153 -11.92 19.12 5.48
N PHE A 154 -11.01 18.78 4.57
CA PHE A 154 -9.82 17.98 4.85
C PHE A 154 -8.71 18.73 5.56
N ARG A 155 -8.71 20.07 5.49
CA ARG A 155 -7.85 20.92 6.34
C ARG A 155 -8.03 20.66 7.83
N ARG A 156 -9.15 20.05 8.23
CA ARG A 156 -9.42 19.71 9.64
C ARG A 156 -8.95 18.30 10.02
N ILE A 157 -8.63 17.44 9.05
CA ILE A 157 -8.21 16.07 9.32
C ILE A 157 -6.70 16.02 9.60
N HIS A 158 -6.39 15.57 10.81
CA HIS A 158 -5.04 15.38 11.30
C HIS A 158 -4.70 13.89 11.24
N VAL A 159 -3.68 13.54 10.46
CA VAL A 159 -3.19 12.16 10.38
C VAL A 159 -1.89 12.04 11.17
N THR A 160 -1.87 11.10 12.12
CA THR A 160 -0.63 10.62 12.75
C THR A 160 -0.24 9.32 12.06
N ALA A 161 0.79 9.36 11.22
CA ALA A 161 1.26 8.21 10.46
C ALA A 161 2.40 7.49 11.20
N ILE A 162 2.25 6.18 11.39
CA ILE A 162 3.19 5.33 12.13
C ILE A 162 3.61 4.14 11.27
N ASP A 163 4.91 3.85 11.29
CA ASP A 163 5.45 2.60 10.73
C ASP A 163 6.57 2.06 11.63
N ASN A 164 6.84 0.75 11.59
CA ASN A 164 7.96 0.17 12.34
C ASN A 164 9.31 0.34 11.60
N GLY A 165 9.25 0.74 10.33
CA GLY A 165 10.39 1.02 9.47
C GLY A 165 10.89 -0.20 8.70
N ALA A 166 10.36 -1.41 8.94
CA ALA A 166 10.86 -2.62 8.27
C ALA A 166 10.74 -2.48 6.76
N SER A 167 9.58 -2.05 6.25
CA SER A 167 9.34 -1.81 4.82
C SER A 167 10.29 -0.74 4.24
N ILE A 168 10.56 0.33 5.00
CA ILE A 168 11.38 1.48 4.56
C ILE A 168 12.87 1.11 4.51
N ALA A 169 13.38 0.37 5.50
CA ALA A 169 14.78 -0.04 5.56
C ALA A 169 15.20 -0.95 4.39
N TRP A 170 14.24 -1.70 3.85
CA TRP A 170 14.39 -2.64 2.75
C TRP A 170 14.44 -1.95 1.37
N ILE A 171 13.69 -0.86 1.22
CA ILE A 171 13.69 0.02 0.03
C ILE A 171 15.07 0.62 -0.28
N ASN A 172 15.92 0.79 0.75
CA ASN A 172 17.17 1.54 0.67
C ASN A 172 18.44 0.68 0.48
N LYS A 173 18.34 -0.64 0.34
CA LYS A 173 19.51 -1.53 0.28
C LYS A 173 19.67 -2.25 -1.06
N GLY A 174 20.70 -1.87 -1.83
CA GLY A 174 21.42 -2.75 -2.78
C GLY A 174 20.53 -3.52 -3.73
N ASP A 175 20.70 -4.84 -3.86
CA ASP A 175 19.83 -5.71 -4.67
C ASP A 175 18.40 -5.76 -4.05
N VAL A 176 17.67 -4.65 -4.24
CA VAL A 176 16.41 -4.29 -3.58
C VAL A 176 15.34 -5.32 -3.92
N ILE A 177 15.39 -5.89 -5.13
CA ILE A 177 14.32 -6.73 -5.68
C ILE A 177 14.25 -8.06 -4.93
N GLU A 178 15.34 -8.84 -4.86
CA GLU A 178 15.34 -10.17 -4.24
C GLU A 178 15.02 -10.10 -2.73
N ARG A 179 15.62 -9.12 -2.06
CA ARG A 179 15.47 -8.90 -0.62
C ARG A 179 14.06 -8.45 -0.23
N ASN A 180 13.46 -7.57 -1.03
CA ASN A 180 12.10 -7.10 -0.78
C ASN A 180 11.06 -8.12 -1.21
N GLN A 181 11.33 -8.90 -2.26
CA GLN A 181 10.53 -10.08 -2.60
C GLN A 181 10.51 -11.07 -1.44
N ALA A 182 11.66 -11.37 -0.83
CA ALA A 182 11.71 -12.23 0.35
C ALA A 182 10.93 -11.66 1.54
N TYR A 183 11.03 -10.34 1.80
CA TYR A 183 10.25 -9.67 2.86
C TYR A 183 8.75 -9.69 2.57
N CYS A 184 8.31 -9.27 1.37
CA CYS A 184 6.91 -9.29 0.97
C CYS A 184 6.35 -10.71 1.01
N LYS A 185 7.10 -11.70 0.50
CA LYS A 185 6.74 -13.11 0.60
C LYS A 185 6.62 -13.54 2.06
N ALA A 186 7.54 -13.16 2.94
CA ALA A 186 7.46 -13.50 4.37
C ALA A 186 6.28 -12.82 5.09
N VAL A 187 5.94 -11.57 4.72
CA VAL A 187 4.73 -10.88 5.22
C VAL A 187 3.47 -11.62 4.75
N ILE A 188 3.39 -11.99 3.47
CA ILE A 188 2.28 -12.78 2.90
C ILE A 188 2.22 -14.16 3.56
N GLU A 189 3.34 -14.88 3.64
CA GLU A 189 3.46 -16.17 4.33
C GLU A 189 3.06 -16.05 5.80
N GLN A 190 3.36 -14.94 6.48
CA GLN A 190 2.90 -14.72 7.85
C GLN A 190 1.39 -14.53 7.90
N PHE A 191 0.81 -13.77 6.95
CA PHE A 191 -0.64 -13.64 6.80
C PHE A 191 -1.34 -14.97 6.43
N GLU A 192 -0.65 -15.85 5.71
CA GLU A 192 -1.11 -17.19 5.35
C GLU A 192 -0.93 -18.17 6.51
N ALA A 193 0.17 -18.08 7.23
CA ALA A 193 0.44 -18.88 8.42
C ALA A 193 -0.49 -18.51 9.57
N VAL A 194 -1.19 -17.36 9.55
CA VAL A 194 -2.21 -17.09 10.56
C VAL A 194 -3.28 -18.18 10.53
N THR A 195 -3.61 -18.77 9.37
CA THR A 195 -4.63 -19.84 9.23
C THR A 195 -4.13 -21.23 9.59
N ASP A 196 -2.88 -21.39 10.00
CA ASP A 196 -2.28 -22.68 10.34
C ASP A 196 -1.49 -22.57 11.66
N THR A 197 -1.16 -23.71 12.26
CA THR A 197 -0.47 -23.79 13.57
C THR A 197 0.98 -23.27 13.56
N ASP A 198 1.52 -22.88 12.41
CA ASP A 198 2.95 -22.57 12.22
C ASP A 198 3.29 -21.06 12.27
N LYS A 199 2.42 -20.24 12.89
CA LYS A 199 2.63 -18.79 13.09
C LYS A 199 4.02 -18.43 13.62
N SER A 200 4.57 -19.25 14.52
CA SER A 200 5.87 -19.00 15.14
C SER A 200 7.02 -19.00 14.13
N LYS A 201 6.96 -19.85 13.09
CA LYS A 201 7.99 -19.90 12.04
C LYS A 201 7.93 -18.68 11.14
N ALA A 202 6.72 -18.27 10.73
CA ALA A 202 6.54 -17.11 9.87
C ALA A 202 6.92 -15.80 10.59
N SER A 203 6.54 -15.65 11.87
CA SER A 203 6.97 -14.51 12.69
C SER A 203 8.50 -14.45 12.85
N LYS A 204 9.16 -15.59 13.16
CA LYS A 204 10.63 -15.64 13.23
C LYS A 204 11.30 -15.32 11.90
N LYS A 205 10.74 -15.80 10.78
CA LYS A 205 11.23 -15.50 9.43
C LYS A 205 11.12 -14.00 9.16
N LEU A 206 9.99 -13.38 9.48
CA LEU A 206 9.82 -11.93 9.32
C LEU A 206 10.79 -11.12 10.20
N GLU A 207 10.98 -11.52 11.46
CA GLU A 207 11.96 -10.88 12.36
C GLU A 207 13.38 -10.99 11.81
N SER A 208 13.77 -12.16 11.31
CA SER A 208 15.08 -12.38 10.68
C SER A 208 15.26 -11.54 9.40
N LEU A 209 14.15 -11.27 8.72
CA LEU A 209 14.06 -10.41 7.55
C LEU A 209 13.66 -8.97 7.94
N SER A 210 13.81 -8.48 9.17
CA SER A 210 13.44 -7.10 9.50
C SER A 210 14.67 -6.32 9.98
N PRO A 211 15.31 -5.52 9.11
CA PRO A 211 16.34 -4.61 9.54
C PRO A 211 15.71 -3.47 10.34
N LYS A 212 16.39 -3.04 11.41
CA LYS A 212 16.04 -1.79 12.09
C LYS A 212 16.24 -0.63 11.11
N ALA A 213 15.16 0.07 10.77
CA ALA A 213 15.27 1.31 9.99
C ALA A 213 16.07 2.35 10.75
N ALA A 214 16.90 3.09 10.02
CA ALA A 214 17.54 4.27 10.56
C ALA A 214 16.55 5.45 10.51
N ALA A 215 16.67 6.38 11.46
CA ALA A 215 15.86 7.60 11.45
C ALA A 215 16.02 8.41 10.14
N SER A 216 17.17 8.28 9.46
CA SER A 216 17.40 8.89 8.14
C SER A 216 16.50 8.34 7.03
N ASP A 217 16.04 7.09 7.14
CA ASP A 217 15.18 6.45 6.14
C ASP A 217 13.77 7.08 6.12
N PHE A 218 13.27 7.51 7.29
CA PHE A 218 11.97 8.17 7.41
C PHE A 218 11.96 9.58 6.80
N ASN A 219 13.11 10.23 6.62
CA ASN A 219 13.19 11.54 5.94
C ASN A 219 12.81 11.47 4.46
N GLN A 220 12.70 10.27 3.89
CA GLN A 220 12.29 10.04 2.50
C GLN A 220 10.77 9.89 2.35
N CYS A 221 10.02 9.87 3.45
CA CYS A 221 8.56 9.74 3.42
C CYS A 221 7.91 10.99 2.81
N VAL A 222 6.83 10.80 2.07
CA VAL A 222 6.08 11.90 1.45
C VAL A 222 5.12 12.58 2.42
N PHE A 223 4.98 12.01 3.62
CA PHE A 223 4.26 12.53 4.77
C PHE A 223 5.11 12.25 6.02
N PRO A 224 5.07 13.08 7.07
CA PRO A 224 5.79 12.79 8.31
C PRO A 224 5.35 11.47 8.94
N VAL A 225 6.20 10.45 8.86
CA VAL A 225 5.97 9.13 9.49
C VAL A 225 6.89 8.98 10.69
N LYS A 226 6.35 8.50 11.81
CA LYS A 226 7.13 8.22 13.02
C LYS A 226 7.43 6.73 13.13
N GLN A 227 8.66 6.42 13.50
CA GLN A 227 9.06 5.05 13.80
C GLN A 227 8.48 4.59 15.14
N MET A 228 7.54 3.66 15.11
CA MET A 228 6.94 3.06 16.30
C MET A 228 6.24 1.75 15.93
N ASN A 229 6.25 0.76 16.83
CA ASN A 229 5.44 -0.44 16.63
C ASN A 229 3.94 -0.13 16.90
N ALA A 230 3.06 -0.98 16.37
CA ALA A 230 1.60 -0.80 16.48
C ALA A 230 1.10 -0.71 17.93
N SER A 231 1.57 -1.61 18.81
CA SER A 231 1.13 -1.64 20.22
C SER A 231 1.44 -0.34 20.98
N THR A 232 2.65 0.18 20.82
CA THR A 232 3.10 1.43 21.45
C THR A 232 2.34 2.62 20.87
N ALA A 233 2.07 2.62 19.56
CA ALA A 233 1.29 3.67 18.93
C ALA A 233 -0.15 3.71 19.43
N ILE A 234 -0.83 2.56 19.51
CA ILE A 234 -2.18 2.46 20.05
C ILE A 234 -2.20 2.94 21.50
N ALA A 235 -1.29 2.45 22.35
CA ALA A 235 -1.22 2.86 23.75
C ALA A 235 -1.07 4.39 23.90
N LYS A 236 -0.29 5.02 23.03
CA LYS A 236 -0.02 6.46 23.05
C LYS A 236 -1.17 7.31 22.51
N TYR A 237 -1.89 6.81 21.51
CA TYR A 237 -2.77 7.63 20.67
C TYR A 237 -4.25 7.28 20.75
N LYS A 238 -4.63 6.15 21.37
CA LYS A 238 -6.02 5.68 21.50
C LYS A 238 -7.00 6.71 22.06
N ASP A 239 -6.57 7.56 22.99
CA ASP A 239 -7.45 8.52 23.66
C ASP A 239 -7.55 9.86 22.90
N THR A 240 -6.60 10.11 22.00
CA THR A 240 -6.49 11.38 21.27
C THR A 240 -6.96 11.31 19.83
N HIS A 241 -7.15 10.10 19.29
CA HIS A 241 -7.56 9.87 17.90
C HIS A 241 -8.96 9.27 17.84
N ASP A 242 -9.68 9.60 16.78
CA ASP A 242 -11.08 9.21 16.58
C ASP A 242 -11.18 7.89 15.81
N LEU A 243 -10.24 7.65 14.90
CA LEU A 243 -10.21 6.48 14.02
C LEU A 243 -8.82 5.85 13.95
N LEU A 244 -8.79 4.53 13.88
CA LEU A 244 -7.62 3.75 13.52
C LEU A 244 -7.68 3.33 12.05
N LEU A 245 -6.72 3.78 11.25
CA LEU A 245 -6.49 3.32 9.89
C LEU A 245 -5.37 2.28 9.89
N VAL A 246 -5.64 1.09 9.37
CA VAL A 246 -4.67 0.01 9.22
C VAL A 246 -4.50 -0.27 7.73
N VAL A 247 -3.30 -0.05 7.21
CA VAL A 247 -2.97 -0.34 5.82
C VAL A 247 -1.96 -1.48 5.78
N ASN A 248 -2.28 -2.51 4.98
CA ASN A 248 -1.46 -3.68 4.70
C ASN A 248 -0.70 -4.19 5.94
N PRO A 249 -1.42 -4.82 6.88
CA PRO A 249 -1.01 -4.82 8.26
C PRO A 249 0.39 -5.34 8.54
N VAL A 250 1.15 -4.54 9.28
CA VAL A 250 2.38 -4.99 9.91
C VAL A 250 2.08 -6.17 10.85
N SER A 251 3.04 -7.09 10.97
CA SER A 251 3.02 -8.18 11.95
C SER A 251 2.51 -7.74 13.32
N GLY A 252 1.63 -8.55 13.95
CA GLY A 252 1.11 -8.30 15.30
C GLY A 252 0.01 -7.23 15.39
N ILE A 253 -0.55 -6.78 14.26
CA ILE A 253 -1.65 -5.80 14.30
C ILE A 253 -2.87 -6.33 15.06
N THR A 254 -3.22 -7.61 14.89
CA THR A 254 -4.42 -8.22 15.47
C THR A 254 -4.33 -8.22 16.99
N ASP A 255 -3.14 -8.52 17.51
CA ASP A 255 -2.86 -8.53 18.94
C ASP A 255 -2.85 -7.11 19.51
N SER A 256 -2.51 -6.12 18.67
CA SER A 256 -2.55 -4.71 19.06
C SER A 256 -3.97 -4.13 19.00
N LEU A 257 -4.82 -4.61 18.09
CA LEU A 257 -6.19 -4.12 17.88
C LEU A 257 -7.10 -4.31 19.10
N VAL A 258 -6.84 -5.33 19.94
CA VAL A 258 -7.61 -5.54 21.19
C VAL A 258 -7.49 -4.38 22.17
N HIS A 259 -6.46 -3.55 22.02
CA HIS A 259 -6.21 -2.37 22.86
C HIS A 259 -6.82 -1.08 22.28
N TRP A 260 -7.38 -1.12 21.07
CA TRP A 260 -8.11 0.00 20.50
C TRP A 260 -9.48 0.16 21.19
N PRO A 261 -9.98 1.39 21.43
CA PRO A 261 -11.27 1.60 22.06
C PRO A 261 -12.42 0.98 21.24
N LYS A 262 -13.28 0.22 21.91
CA LYS A 262 -14.33 -0.59 21.28
C LYS A 262 -15.41 0.25 20.60
N ASP A 263 -15.61 1.46 21.08
CA ASP A 263 -16.56 2.46 20.57
C ASP A 263 -16.03 3.18 19.32
N LYS A 264 -14.72 3.15 19.07
CA LYS A 264 -14.09 3.87 17.96
C LYS A 264 -13.98 3.02 16.69
N PRO A 265 -14.18 3.62 15.50
CA PRO A 265 -14.04 2.93 14.23
C PRO A 265 -12.59 2.53 13.93
N VAL A 266 -12.47 1.40 13.26
CA VAL A 266 -11.27 0.89 12.60
C VAL A 266 -11.58 0.76 11.12
N LEU A 267 -10.77 1.40 10.29
CA LEU A 267 -10.75 1.22 8.85
C LEU A 267 -9.53 0.38 8.49
N MET A 268 -9.75 -0.76 7.87
CA MET A 268 -8.71 -1.71 7.53
C MET A 268 -8.66 -1.94 6.02
N ILE A 269 -7.45 -1.94 5.48
CA ILE A 269 -7.17 -2.13 4.06
C ILE A 269 -6.10 -3.20 3.96
N ALA A 270 -6.47 -4.43 3.59
CA ALA A 270 -5.60 -5.59 3.70
C ALA A 270 -5.91 -6.67 2.67
N VAL A 271 -4.97 -7.59 2.43
CA VAL A 271 -5.14 -8.71 1.49
C VAL A 271 -6.24 -9.68 1.96
N LYS A 272 -6.38 -9.88 3.28
CA LYS A 272 -7.39 -10.75 3.90
C LYS A 272 -8.38 -9.95 4.74
N SER A 273 -9.57 -10.51 4.97
CA SER A 273 -10.55 -9.87 5.85
C SER A 273 -10.08 -10.00 7.29
N ILE A 274 -10.37 -9.01 8.12
CA ILE A 274 -10.14 -9.12 9.56
C ILE A 274 -10.82 -10.36 10.13
N VAL A 275 -12.01 -10.74 9.64
CA VAL A 275 -12.72 -11.95 10.08
C VAL A 275 -11.92 -13.22 9.74
N ASP A 276 -11.34 -13.26 8.53
CA ASP A 276 -10.46 -14.36 8.13
C ASP A 276 -9.22 -14.39 9.02
N MET A 277 -8.67 -13.22 9.37
CA MET A 277 -7.48 -13.09 10.20
C MET A 277 -7.71 -13.51 11.66
N VAL A 278 -8.89 -13.26 12.24
CA VAL A 278 -9.13 -13.66 13.64
C VAL A 278 -9.62 -15.11 13.79
N ARG A 279 -10.43 -15.63 12.84
CA ARG A 279 -10.81 -17.06 12.85
C ARG A 279 -9.62 -18.01 12.79
N ALA A 280 -8.54 -17.51 12.22
CA ALA A 280 -7.27 -18.16 12.09
C ALA A 280 -6.47 -18.19 13.42
N GLY A 281 -6.80 -17.34 14.41
CA GLY A 281 -5.94 -17.10 15.57
C GLY A 281 -6.42 -17.40 16.98
N SER A 282 -7.67 -17.76 17.20
CA SER A 282 -8.12 -18.20 18.52
C SER A 282 -9.26 -19.21 18.40
N SER A 283 -9.31 -20.16 19.33
CA SER A 283 -10.45 -21.06 19.55
C SER A 283 -11.70 -20.32 20.06
N ASP A 284 -11.55 -19.03 20.40
CA ASP A 284 -12.60 -18.18 20.92
C ASP A 284 -13.07 -17.16 19.87
N LYS A 285 -14.39 -17.00 19.79
CA LYS A 285 -15.09 -16.23 18.77
C LYS A 285 -14.73 -14.75 18.87
N ALA A 286 -13.77 -14.32 18.06
CA ALA A 286 -13.58 -12.91 17.83
C ALA A 286 -14.83 -12.28 17.24
N SER A 287 -15.18 -11.11 17.77
CA SER A 287 -16.38 -10.39 17.39
C SER A 287 -16.02 -9.00 16.92
N ILE A 288 -16.65 -8.58 15.82
CA ILE A 288 -16.61 -7.21 15.31
C ILE A 288 -18.03 -6.74 15.04
N GLU A 289 -18.26 -5.44 15.16
CA GLU A 289 -19.46 -4.79 14.65
C GLU A 289 -19.10 -4.10 13.32
N ALA A 290 -19.57 -4.68 12.21
CA ALA A 290 -19.38 -4.07 10.89
C ALA A 290 -20.21 -2.79 10.77
N LEU A 291 -19.55 -1.67 10.47
CA LEU A 291 -20.19 -0.35 10.35
C LEU A 291 -20.67 -0.04 8.93
N ASP A 292 -20.10 -0.71 7.93
CA ASP A 292 -20.58 -0.65 6.55
C ASP A 292 -20.77 -2.08 6.00
N LYS A 293 -22.00 -2.38 5.56
CA LYS A 293 -22.34 -3.68 5.01
C LYS A 293 -22.28 -3.74 3.47
N GLY A 294 -22.07 -2.62 2.76
CA GLY A 294 -22.15 -2.62 1.29
C GLY A 294 -21.35 -1.59 0.49
N SER A 295 -21.05 -0.40 1.01
CA SER A 295 -20.51 0.69 0.15
C SER A 295 -18.99 0.61 -0.06
N LEU A 296 -18.25 0.17 0.96
CA LEU A 296 -16.79 0.01 0.91
C LEU A 296 -16.37 -1.39 0.41
N LYS A 297 -17.22 -2.42 0.55
CA LYS A 297 -16.93 -3.80 0.10
C LYS A 297 -16.78 -3.95 -1.42
N SER A 298 -17.35 -3.02 -2.20
CA SER A 298 -17.23 -3.00 -3.66
C SER A 298 -15.97 -2.29 -4.16
N LEU A 299 -15.18 -1.69 -3.25
CA LEU A 299 -13.92 -1.03 -3.63
C LEU A 299 -12.86 -2.07 -3.95
N ARG A 300 -12.36 -2.01 -5.18
CA ARG A 300 -11.26 -2.84 -5.64
C ARG A 300 -9.97 -2.03 -5.49
N VAL A 301 -9.22 -2.27 -4.42
CA VAL A 301 -7.90 -1.65 -4.24
C VAL A 301 -6.87 -2.63 -4.78
N THR A 302 -6.23 -2.35 -5.90
CA THR A 302 -5.19 -3.24 -6.43
C THR A 302 -3.85 -2.87 -5.81
N SER A 303 -3.10 -3.86 -5.31
CA SER A 303 -1.78 -3.66 -4.73
C SER A 303 -0.76 -4.52 -5.43
N TYR A 304 0.45 -4.01 -5.63
CA TYR A 304 1.54 -4.74 -6.28
C TYR A 304 2.01 -5.97 -5.48
N ILE A 305 1.75 -5.97 -4.16
CA ILE A 305 2.07 -7.10 -3.27
C ILE A 305 0.97 -8.17 -3.23
N ALA A 306 -0.17 -7.96 -3.90
CA ALA A 306 -1.28 -8.88 -3.84
C ALA A 306 -1.78 -9.21 -5.26
N ASP A 307 -1.75 -10.49 -5.62
CA ASP A 307 -2.37 -11.01 -6.85
C ASP A 307 -3.89 -10.84 -6.86
N HIS A 308 -4.46 -10.34 -5.75
CA HIS A 308 -5.86 -10.09 -5.54
C HIS A 308 -6.08 -8.66 -5.01
N PRO A 309 -7.25 -8.06 -5.28
CA PRO A 309 -7.61 -6.79 -4.68
C PRO A 309 -7.56 -6.84 -3.15
N LEU A 310 -7.03 -5.79 -2.52
CA LEU A 310 -7.14 -5.59 -1.08
C LEU A 310 -8.61 -5.37 -0.71
N LYS A 311 -9.00 -5.96 0.41
CA LYS A 311 -10.29 -5.77 1.06
C LYS A 311 -10.27 -4.47 1.87
N VAL A 312 -11.33 -3.71 1.76
CA VAL A 312 -11.58 -2.50 2.57
C VAL A 312 -12.71 -2.80 3.55
N GLU A 313 -12.43 -2.72 4.84
CA GLU A 313 -13.37 -3.06 5.90
C GLU A 313 -13.43 -1.95 6.95
N LEU A 314 -14.65 -1.60 7.34
CA LEU A 314 -14.90 -0.63 8.40
C LEU A 314 -15.71 -1.30 9.51
N PHE A 315 -15.14 -1.30 10.71
CA PHE A 315 -15.74 -1.98 11.86
C PHE A 315 -15.42 -1.24 13.17
N LYS A 316 -16.05 -1.65 14.26
CA LYS A 316 -15.68 -1.29 15.64
C LYS A 316 -15.85 -2.50 16.55
N GLY A 317 -15.59 -2.32 17.84
CA GLY A 317 -15.90 -3.32 18.86
C GLY A 317 -15.08 -4.60 18.77
N PHE A 318 -13.86 -4.53 18.20
CA PHE A 318 -12.97 -5.66 18.06
C PHE A 318 -12.69 -6.33 19.41
N ARG A 319 -12.88 -7.66 19.45
CA ARG A 319 -12.53 -8.54 20.58
C ARG A 319 -11.84 -9.77 19.99
N ALA A 320 -10.72 -10.17 20.56
CA ALA A 320 -10.00 -11.40 20.22
C ALA A 320 -9.74 -12.21 21.49
#